data_AF-A0AA38F6V5-F1
#
_entry.id   AF-A0AA38F6V5-F1
#
_cell.length_a   1.000
_cell.length_b   1.000
_cell.length_c   1.000
_cell.angle_alpha   90.00
_cell.angle_beta   90.00
_cell.angle_gamma   90.00
#
_symmetry.space_group_name_H-M   'P 1'
#
loop_
_entity.id
_entity.type
_entity.pdbx_description
1 polymer ?
#
loop_
_entity_poly.entity_id
_entity_poly.type
_entity_poly.pdbx_seq_one_letter_code
_entity_poly.pdbx_strand_id
1 'polypeptide(L)'
;MGGVTSSMAAKFAFFPPNPASYKIAEESGRLIMTDVPQRENVDVLKLPTRRGQEIVAMYVRNPLASLTLLYSHGNAADLGQMYELFVELSVHLRVNLMGYDYSGYGQSSGKPSEHNTYADIEAAYRCLEDQYGAKEEDIILYGQSVGSGPTLDLAARLPRLRAVVLHSPILSGLRVMYPVKRTYWFDIYKNIDKISLVNCPVLIMHGTSDEVVDCSH
;
A
#
# COMPACT_ATOMS: atom_id res chain seq x y z
N MET A 1 18.64 -9.35 18.73
CA MET A 1 17.77 -10.55 18.64
C MET A 1 16.36 -10.22 18.11
N GLY A 2 16.22 -9.39 17.05
CA GLY A 2 14.90 -8.97 16.55
C GLY A 2 14.44 -9.63 15.23
N GLY A 3 15.28 -10.44 14.59
CA GLY A 3 14.99 -10.98 13.25
C GLY A 3 14.09 -12.21 13.22
N VAL A 4 14.21 -13.10 14.21
CA VAL A 4 13.62 -14.45 14.13
C VAL A 4 12.12 -14.45 14.45
N THR A 5 11.70 -13.68 15.46
CA THR A 5 10.29 -13.58 15.89
C THR A 5 9.41 -12.87 14.86
N SER A 6 9.97 -11.89 14.11
CA SER A 6 9.25 -11.19 13.05
C SER A 6 8.82 -12.10 11.89
N SER A 7 9.58 -13.17 11.61
CA SER A 7 9.30 -14.06 10.47
C SER A 7 8.11 -15.01 10.69
N MET A 8 7.87 -15.41 11.95
CA MET A 8 6.69 -16.23 12.28
C MET A 8 5.42 -15.38 12.34
N ALA A 9 5.47 -14.19 12.95
CA ALA A 9 4.33 -13.28 12.96
C ALA A 9 3.90 -12.88 11.54
N ALA A 10 4.85 -12.64 10.64
CA ALA A 10 4.57 -12.35 9.23
C ALA A 10 3.82 -13.50 8.52
N LYS A 11 4.15 -14.77 8.78
CA LYS A 11 3.42 -15.92 8.20
C LYS A 11 1.95 -16.01 8.61
N PHE A 12 1.57 -15.43 9.75
CA PHE A 12 0.19 -15.39 10.23
C PHE A 12 -0.50 -14.05 9.97
N ALA A 13 0.25 -13.02 9.58
CA ALA A 13 -0.28 -11.68 9.35
C ALA A 13 -0.52 -11.35 7.87
N PHE A 14 0.14 -12.06 6.94
CA PHE A 14 0.03 -11.76 5.50
C PHE A 14 -0.59 -12.92 4.73
N PHE A 15 -1.65 -12.62 3.96
CA PHE A 15 -2.40 -13.61 3.19
C PHE A 15 -2.48 -13.23 1.71
N PRO A 16 -1.34 -13.18 0.99
CA PRO A 16 -1.35 -12.89 -0.44
C PRO A 16 -2.21 -13.90 -1.21
N PRO A 17 -2.96 -13.46 -2.24
CA PRO A 17 -3.66 -14.38 -3.14
C PRO A 17 -2.71 -15.45 -3.72
N ASN A 18 -3.14 -16.71 -3.70
CA ASN A 18 -2.40 -17.82 -4.26
C ASN A 18 -3.34 -18.80 -4.99
N PRO A 19 -3.28 -18.89 -6.33
CA PRO A 19 -2.38 -18.15 -7.21
C PRO A 19 -2.70 -16.64 -7.25
N ALA A 20 -1.74 -15.83 -7.70
CA ALA A 20 -1.95 -14.41 -8.00
C ALA A 20 -3.08 -14.24 -9.03
N SER A 21 -3.85 -13.15 -8.92
CA SER A 21 -5.00 -12.90 -9.80
C SER A 21 -4.63 -12.36 -11.19
N TYR A 22 -3.37 -11.98 -11.38
CA TYR A 22 -2.81 -11.47 -12.63
C TYR A 22 -1.41 -12.03 -12.87
N LYS A 23 -0.92 -11.89 -14.11
CA LYS A 23 0.50 -12.14 -14.46
C LYS A 23 1.11 -10.92 -15.12
N ILE A 24 2.43 -10.93 -15.26
CA ILE A 24 3.18 -9.91 -16.00
C ILE A 24 3.69 -10.50 -17.31
N ALA A 25 3.52 -9.75 -18.39
CA ALA A 25 4.13 -10.02 -19.68
C ALA A 25 4.84 -8.76 -20.18
N GLU A 26 5.67 -8.93 -21.21
CA GLU A 26 6.30 -7.83 -21.93
C GLU A 26 5.75 -7.78 -23.35
N GLU A 27 5.22 -6.62 -23.74
CA GLU A 27 4.69 -6.38 -25.08
C GLU A 27 5.28 -5.07 -25.61
N SER A 28 5.91 -5.13 -26.79
CA SER A 28 6.55 -3.98 -27.44
C SER A 28 7.54 -3.21 -26.53
N GLY A 29 8.28 -3.93 -25.68
CA GLY A 29 9.26 -3.34 -24.75
C GLY A 29 8.65 -2.66 -23.51
N ARG A 30 7.34 -2.85 -23.26
CA ARG A 30 6.65 -2.37 -22.06
C ARG A 30 6.10 -3.54 -21.27
N LEU A 31 6.16 -3.43 -19.94
CA LEU A 31 5.48 -4.38 -19.07
C LEU A 31 3.97 -4.14 -19.14
N ILE A 32 3.21 -5.24 -19.12
CA ILE A 32 1.75 -5.25 -19.04
C ILE A 32 1.31 -6.25 -17.99
N MET A 33 0.14 -6.00 -17.40
CA MET A 33 -0.56 -6.98 -16.57
C MET A 33 -1.49 -7.80 -17.46
N THR A 34 -1.43 -9.13 -17.41
CA THR A 34 -2.40 -10.01 -18.08
C THR A 34 -3.53 -10.37 -17.14
N ASP A 35 -4.62 -10.94 -17.68
CA ASP A 35 -5.81 -11.35 -16.92
C ASP A 35 -6.60 -10.17 -16.32
N VAL A 36 -6.27 -8.94 -16.74
CA VAL A 36 -7.01 -7.69 -16.49
C VAL A 36 -7.26 -6.94 -17.81
N PRO A 37 -8.27 -6.06 -17.89
CA PRO A 37 -8.51 -5.24 -19.08
C PRO A 37 -7.29 -4.38 -19.44
N GLN A 38 -6.90 -4.33 -20.72
CA GLN A 38 -5.80 -3.47 -21.16
C GLN A 38 -6.28 -2.04 -21.35
N ARG A 39 -5.53 -1.07 -20.84
CA ARG A 39 -5.82 0.37 -20.98
C ARG A 39 -4.53 1.14 -21.27
N GLU A 40 -4.58 2.04 -22.25
CA GLU A 40 -3.40 2.81 -22.70
C GLU A 40 -2.86 3.77 -21.64
N ASN A 41 -3.72 4.22 -20.72
CA ASN A 41 -3.37 5.15 -19.66
C ASN A 41 -2.87 4.45 -18.38
N VAL A 42 -2.57 3.15 -18.44
CA VAL A 42 -2.04 2.37 -17.32
C VAL A 42 -0.61 1.94 -17.64
N ASP A 43 0.34 2.43 -16.84
CA ASP A 43 1.71 1.96 -16.85
C ASP A 43 1.87 0.83 -15.83
N VAL A 44 2.65 -0.19 -16.16
CA VAL A 44 3.02 -1.29 -15.25
C VAL A 44 4.53 -1.28 -15.08
N LEU A 45 4.98 -1.37 -13.84
CA LEU A 45 6.39 -1.17 -13.45
C LEU A 45 6.86 -2.30 -12.56
N LYS A 46 8.16 -2.59 -12.64
CA LYS A 46 8.90 -3.37 -11.64
C LYS A 46 9.84 -2.44 -10.90
N LEU A 47 9.68 -2.33 -9.59
CA LEU A 47 10.40 -1.37 -8.76
C LEU A 47 11.36 -2.11 -7.82
N PRO A 48 12.67 -1.82 -7.87
CA PRO A 48 13.61 -2.36 -6.90
C PRO A 48 13.43 -1.67 -5.54
N THR A 49 13.38 -2.46 -4.47
CA THR A 49 13.26 -1.94 -3.11
C THR A 49 14.62 -1.89 -2.42
N ARG A 50 14.77 -1.01 -1.43
CA ARG A 50 16.01 -0.91 -0.64
C ARG A 50 16.36 -2.20 0.14
N ARG A 51 15.43 -3.15 0.23
CA ARG A 51 15.63 -4.47 0.84
C ARG A 51 15.92 -5.58 -0.17
N GLY A 52 16.25 -5.21 -1.41
CA GLY A 52 16.67 -6.13 -2.47
C GLY A 52 15.52 -6.99 -3.00
N GLN A 53 14.28 -6.54 -2.85
CA GLN A 53 13.12 -7.15 -3.50
C GLN A 53 12.77 -6.36 -4.76
N GLU A 54 11.99 -6.96 -5.63
CA GLU A 54 11.40 -6.33 -6.80
C GLU A 54 9.88 -6.46 -6.66
N ILE A 55 9.20 -5.32 -6.58
CA ILE A 55 7.74 -5.24 -6.48
C ILE A 55 7.12 -4.80 -7.80
N VAL A 56 5.89 -5.22 -8.04
CA VAL A 56 5.08 -4.73 -9.16
C VAL A 56 4.28 -3.51 -8.71
N ALA A 57 4.25 -2.49 -9.55
CA ALA A 57 3.38 -1.32 -9.39
C ALA A 57 2.59 -1.07 -10.68
N MET A 58 1.40 -0.50 -10.54
CA MET A 58 0.63 0.06 -11.64
C MET A 58 0.37 1.54 -11.40
N TYR A 59 0.46 2.33 -12.46
CA TYR A 59 0.19 3.77 -12.44
C TYR A 59 -0.90 4.10 -13.45
N VAL A 60 -2.05 4.56 -12.96
CA VAL A 60 -3.16 5.04 -13.77
C VAL A 60 -3.00 6.55 -13.96
N ARG A 61 -2.79 6.96 -15.20
CA ARG A 61 -2.69 8.38 -15.59
C ARG A 61 -4.09 8.94 -15.84
N ASN A 62 -4.35 10.10 -15.25
CA ASN A 62 -5.53 10.91 -15.57
C ASN A 62 -5.09 12.29 -16.10
N PRO A 63 -5.42 12.65 -17.36
CA PRO A 63 -5.00 13.93 -17.95
C PRO A 63 -5.49 15.18 -17.21
N LEU A 64 -6.54 15.06 -16.40
CA LEU A 64 -7.10 16.17 -15.62
C LEU A 64 -6.55 16.23 -14.19
N ALA A 65 -5.63 15.33 -13.83
CA ALA A 65 -5.14 15.23 -12.47
C ALA A 65 -4.13 16.32 -12.13
N SER A 66 -4.39 16.99 -11.00
CA SER A 66 -3.41 17.83 -10.29
C SER A 66 -2.86 17.15 -9.04
N LEU A 67 -3.39 15.99 -8.66
CA LEU A 67 -3.03 15.23 -7.46
C LEU A 67 -2.75 13.77 -7.83
N THR A 68 -1.92 13.11 -7.02
CA THR A 68 -1.61 11.69 -7.18
C THR A 68 -1.93 10.93 -5.90
N LEU A 69 -2.68 9.84 -6.03
CA LEU A 69 -2.99 8.93 -4.94
C LEU A 69 -1.99 7.76 -4.93
N LEU A 70 -1.26 7.55 -3.83
CA LEU A 70 -0.45 6.35 -3.62
C LEU A 70 -1.21 5.39 -2.70
N TYR A 71 -1.60 4.23 -3.22
CA TYR A 71 -2.53 3.31 -2.57
C TYR A 71 -1.83 2.04 -2.06
N SER A 72 -1.84 1.84 -0.74
CA SER A 72 -1.45 0.60 -0.05
C SER A 72 -2.68 -0.28 0.18
N HIS A 73 -2.77 -1.40 -0.56
CA HIS A 73 -3.95 -2.28 -0.56
C HIS A 73 -4.09 -3.17 0.70
N GLY A 74 -5.26 -3.79 0.84
CA GLY A 74 -5.59 -4.70 1.94
C GLY A 74 -4.83 -6.04 1.87
N ASN A 75 -4.93 -6.82 2.93
CA ASN A 75 -4.11 -8.02 3.16
C ASN A 75 -4.38 -9.20 2.23
N ALA A 76 -5.63 -9.39 1.81
CA ALA A 76 -6.03 -10.51 0.96
C ALA A 76 -6.34 -10.05 -0.47
N ALA A 77 -5.59 -9.04 -0.93
CA ALA A 77 -5.72 -8.44 -2.25
C ALA A 77 -4.36 -8.41 -2.96
N ASP A 78 -4.37 -8.39 -4.28
CA ASP A 78 -3.24 -8.03 -5.14
C ASP A 78 -3.68 -7.02 -6.22
N LEU A 79 -2.74 -6.49 -6.99
CA LEU A 79 -3.02 -5.50 -8.03
C LEU A 79 -4.08 -5.92 -9.04
N GLY A 80 -4.16 -7.21 -9.40
CA GLY A 80 -5.14 -7.67 -10.36
C GLY A 80 -6.56 -7.56 -9.83
N GLN A 81 -6.79 -7.88 -8.55
CA GLN A 81 -8.08 -7.69 -7.89
C GLN A 81 -8.41 -6.21 -7.67
N MET A 82 -7.39 -5.37 -7.49
CA MET A 82 -7.54 -3.93 -7.28
C MET A 82 -7.64 -3.11 -8.57
N TYR A 83 -7.36 -3.73 -9.73
CA TYR A 83 -7.16 -3.05 -11.01
C TYR A 83 -8.33 -2.12 -11.37
N GLU A 84 -9.55 -2.66 -11.42
CA GLU A 84 -10.72 -1.89 -11.86
C GLU A 84 -11.06 -0.80 -10.82
N LEU A 85 -10.93 -1.10 -9.53
CA LEU A 85 -11.12 -0.10 -8.47
C LEU A 85 -10.16 1.09 -8.65
N PHE A 86 -8.90 0.83 -8.97
CA PHE A 86 -7.90 1.88 -9.18
C PHE A 86 -8.21 2.73 -10.40
N VAL A 87 -8.65 2.11 -11.50
CA VAL A 87 -9.06 2.86 -12.68
C VAL A 87 -10.28 3.74 -12.37
N GLU A 88 -11.31 3.18 -11.74
CA GLU A 88 -12.53 3.93 -11.40
C GLU A 88 -12.27 5.04 -10.38
N LEU A 89 -11.42 4.81 -9.36
CA LEU A 89 -10.99 5.86 -8.43
C LEU A 89 -10.25 6.99 -9.15
N SER A 90 -9.33 6.66 -10.05
CA SER A 90 -8.61 7.66 -10.85
C SER A 90 -9.55 8.52 -11.68
N VAL A 91 -10.55 7.90 -12.33
CA VAL A 91 -11.55 8.60 -13.16
C VAL A 91 -12.46 9.48 -12.31
N HIS A 92 -13.07 8.94 -11.27
CA HIS A 92 -14.07 9.64 -10.46
C HIS A 92 -13.48 10.75 -9.60
N LEU A 93 -12.28 10.54 -9.04
CA LEU A 93 -11.60 11.54 -8.22
C LEU A 93 -10.74 12.51 -9.05
N ARG A 94 -10.54 12.23 -10.35
CA ARG A 94 -9.67 13.00 -11.24
C ARG A 94 -8.25 13.13 -10.68
N VAL A 95 -7.69 11.99 -10.29
CA VAL A 95 -6.32 11.88 -9.75
C VAL A 95 -5.51 10.90 -10.58
N ASN A 96 -4.20 11.09 -10.64
CA ASN A 96 -3.31 9.99 -10.97
C ASN A 96 -3.33 9.00 -9.81
N LEU A 97 -3.13 7.71 -10.06
CA LEU A 97 -3.16 6.70 -9.01
C LEU A 97 -2.01 5.71 -9.19
N MET A 98 -1.16 5.56 -8.19
CA MET A 98 -0.19 4.47 -8.10
C MET A 98 -0.66 3.45 -7.07
N GLY A 99 -0.87 2.22 -7.53
CA GLY A 99 -1.00 1.05 -6.66
C GLY A 99 0.25 0.19 -6.78
N TYR A 100 0.59 -0.54 -5.73
CA TYR A 100 1.73 -1.47 -5.75
C TYR A 100 1.42 -2.71 -4.93
N ASP A 101 1.96 -3.86 -5.34
CA ASP A 101 1.94 -5.08 -4.53
C ASP A 101 3.08 -5.03 -3.50
N TYR A 102 2.83 -5.61 -2.33
CA TYR A 102 3.90 -5.84 -1.35
C TYR A 102 4.88 -6.93 -1.81
N SER A 103 6.08 -6.93 -1.26
CA SER A 103 7.02 -8.04 -1.41
C SER A 103 6.33 -9.39 -1.09
N GLY A 104 6.36 -10.34 -2.03
CA GLY A 104 5.68 -11.63 -1.92
C GLY A 104 4.18 -11.64 -2.22
N TYR A 105 3.62 -10.55 -2.75
CA TYR A 105 2.24 -10.46 -3.26
C TYR A 105 2.22 -10.40 -4.78
N GLY A 106 1.13 -10.92 -5.38
CA GLY A 106 0.95 -10.91 -6.83
C GLY A 106 2.15 -11.48 -7.57
N GLN A 107 2.75 -10.69 -8.46
CA GLN A 107 3.96 -11.03 -9.21
C GLN A 107 5.25 -10.43 -8.61
N SER A 108 5.17 -9.88 -7.40
CA SER A 108 6.32 -9.34 -6.66
C SER A 108 7.17 -10.45 -6.04
N SER A 109 8.47 -10.26 -6.04
CA SER A 109 9.42 -11.22 -5.46
C SER A 109 9.48 -11.13 -3.93
N GLY A 110 10.17 -12.09 -3.31
CA GLY A 110 10.44 -12.06 -1.87
C GLY A 110 9.34 -12.65 -1.01
N LYS A 111 9.24 -12.15 0.23
CA LYS A 111 8.25 -12.55 1.22
C LYS A 111 7.72 -11.32 1.95
N PRO A 112 6.45 -11.35 2.38
CA PRO A 112 5.90 -10.21 3.09
C PRO A 112 6.45 -10.13 4.51
N SER A 113 6.75 -8.92 4.93
CA SER A 113 7.10 -8.56 6.30
C SER A 113 6.84 -7.08 6.48
N GLU A 114 6.56 -6.63 7.71
CA GLU A 114 6.37 -5.21 8.03
C GLU A 114 7.47 -4.34 7.41
N HIS A 115 8.73 -4.71 7.61
CA HIS A 115 9.86 -3.93 7.13
C HIS A 115 10.02 -3.98 5.60
N ASN A 116 9.54 -5.03 4.93
CA ASN A 116 9.47 -5.04 3.47
C ASN A 116 8.38 -4.08 3.01
N THR A 117 7.19 -4.11 3.60
CA THR A 117 6.11 -3.17 3.18
C THR A 117 6.50 -1.71 3.30
N TYR A 118 7.34 -1.34 4.28
CA TYR A 118 7.91 0.01 4.41
C TYR A 118 8.91 0.33 3.29
N ALA A 119 9.71 -0.64 2.87
CA ALA A 119 10.61 -0.48 1.73
C ALA A 119 9.87 -0.48 0.39
N ASP A 120 8.75 -1.20 0.31
CA ASP A 120 7.90 -1.32 -0.87
C ASP A 120 7.21 0.02 -1.18
N ILE A 121 6.55 0.61 -0.18
CA ILE A 121 5.90 1.94 -0.34
C ILE A 121 6.92 3.04 -0.65
N GLU A 122 8.12 2.96 -0.08
CA GLU A 122 9.20 3.91 -0.34
C GLU A 122 9.70 3.80 -1.79
N ALA A 123 9.75 2.60 -2.37
CA ALA A 123 10.08 2.41 -3.77
C ALA A 123 9.00 2.99 -4.70
N ALA A 124 7.72 2.78 -4.38
CA ALA A 124 6.61 3.37 -5.12
C ALA A 124 6.59 4.90 -5.03
N TYR A 125 6.80 5.46 -3.82
CA TYR A 125 6.89 6.91 -3.61
C TYR A 125 8.05 7.53 -4.41
N ARG A 126 9.24 6.92 -4.38
CA ARG A 126 10.38 7.39 -5.19
C ARG A 126 10.10 7.33 -6.68
N CYS A 127 9.42 6.29 -7.15
CA CYS A 127 9.01 6.21 -8.55
C CYS A 127 8.09 7.38 -8.94
N LEU A 128 7.15 7.76 -8.07
CA LEU A 128 6.32 8.95 -8.29
C LEU A 128 7.13 10.25 -8.40
N GLU A 129 8.12 10.46 -7.53
CA GLU A 129 8.98 11.64 -7.59
C GLU A 129 9.89 11.62 -8.83
N ASP A 130 10.64 10.53 -9.02
CA ASP A 130 11.74 10.46 -9.98
C ASP A 130 11.25 10.29 -11.43
N GLN A 131 10.21 9.48 -11.65
CA GLN A 131 9.72 9.15 -13.01
C GLN A 131 8.50 9.98 -13.41
N TYR A 132 7.62 10.27 -12.46
CA TYR A 132 6.38 10.98 -12.72
C TYR A 132 6.42 12.47 -12.32
N GLY A 133 7.49 12.92 -11.66
CA GLY A 133 7.67 14.31 -11.27
C GLY A 133 6.65 14.78 -10.23
N ALA A 134 6.03 13.87 -9.50
CA ALA A 134 5.06 14.20 -8.47
C ALA A 134 5.77 14.92 -7.32
N LYS A 135 5.20 16.05 -6.89
CA LYS A 135 5.67 16.76 -5.71
C LYS A 135 5.00 16.20 -4.47
N GLU A 136 5.73 16.18 -3.37
CA GLU A 136 5.23 15.76 -2.06
C GLU A 136 3.89 16.44 -1.70
N GLU A 137 3.77 17.75 -1.95
CA GLU A 137 2.55 18.54 -1.72
C GLU A 137 1.36 18.22 -2.65
N ASP A 138 1.54 17.36 -3.65
CA ASP A 138 0.51 16.89 -4.58
C ASP A 138 0.18 15.40 -4.38
N ILE A 139 0.83 14.72 -3.43
CA ILE A 139 0.64 13.30 -3.14
C ILE A 139 -0.30 13.11 -1.94
N ILE A 140 -1.31 12.27 -2.13
CA ILE A 140 -2.18 11.75 -1.08
C ILE A 140 -1.84 10.29 -0.85
N LEU A 141 -1.56 9.91 0.40
CA LEU A 141 -1.38 8.50 0.74
C LEU A 141 -2.72 7.88 1.13
N TYR A 142 -3.00 6.68 0.64
CA TYR A 142 -4.19 5.91 0.96
C TYR A 142 -3.80 4.54 1.49
N GLY A 143 -4.23 4.19 2.71
CA GLY A 143 -3.98 2.89 3.31
C GLY A 143 -5.26 2.19 3.72
N GLN A 144 -5.48 0.97 3.20
CA GLN A 144 -6.62 0.13 3.58
C GLN A 144 -6.19 -1.00 4.52
N SER A 145 -6.84 -1.15 5.68
CA SER A 145 -6.58 -2.24 6.62
C SER A 145 -5.08 -2.36 6.93
N VAL A 146 -4.44 -3.49 6.62
CA VAL A 146 -2.99 -3.69 6.78
C VAL A 146 -2.15 -2.63 6.05
N GLY A 147 -2.62 -2.08 4.93
CA GLY A 147 -1.97 -1.03 4.16
C GLY A 147 -1.85 0.31 4.91
N SER A 148 -2.63 0.51 5.98
CA SER A 148 -2.44 1.66 6.88
C SER A 148 -1.05 1.68 7.54
N GLY A 149 -0.44 0.51 7.75
CA GLY A 149 0.90 0.35 8.31
C GLY A 149 1.99 1.06 7.52
N PRO A 150 2.26 0.66 6.26
CA PRO A 150 3.23 1.34 5.41
C PRO A 150 2.82 2.79 5.07
N THR A 151 1.52 3.06 4.92
CA THR A 151 1.00 4.42 4.69
C THR A 151 1.42 5.38 5.81
N LEU A 152 1.17 5.03 7.07
CA LEU A 152 1.53 5.89 8.21
C LEU A 152 3.03 5.93 8.48
N ASP A 153 3.75 4.85 8.18
CA ASP A 153 5.22 4.85 8.25
C ASP A 153 5.85 5.88 7.32
N LEU A 154 5.35 5.96 6.09
CA LEU A 154 5.81 6.94 5.11
C LEU A 154 5.32 8.34 5.49
N ALA A 155 4.03 8.50 5.81
CA ALA A 155 3.44 9.80 6.15
C ALA A 155 4.16 10.51 7.31
N ALA A 156 4.58 9.77 8.34
CA ALA A 156 5.31 10.30 9.48
C ALA A 156 6.68 10.93 9.11
N ARG A 157 7.18 10.70 7.90
CA ARG A 157 8.47 11.17 7.40
C ARG A 157 8.36 12.21 6.29
N LEU A 158 7.14 12.56 5.87
CA LEU A 158 6.86 13.49 4.77
C LEU A 158 6.19 14.77 5.30
N PRO A 159 6.96 15.85 5.56
CA PRO A 159 6.46 17.06 6.22
C PRO A 159 5.48 17.89 5.37
N ARG A 160 5.48 17.75 4.04
CA ARG A 160 4.66 18.54 3.10
C ARG A 160 3.59 17.72 2.39
N LEU A 161 3.38 16.48 2.81
CA LEU A 161 2.38 15.59 2.22
C LEU A 161 1.00 16.27 2.16
N ARG A 162 0.26 16.10 1.05
CA ARG A 162 -1.05 16.75 0.89
C ARG A 162 -2.05 16.29 1.94
N ALA A 163 -2.20 14.98 2.10
CA ALA A 163 -3.15 14.36 3.02
C ALA A 163 -2.89 12.85 3.16
N VAL A 164 -3.50 12.26 4.19
CA VAL A 164 -3.60 10.80 4.38
C VAL A 164 -5.06 10.38 4.45
N VAL A 165 -5.41 9.31 3.75
CA VAL A 165 -6.70 8.62 3.86
C VAL A 165 -6.48 7.23 4.43
N LEU A 166 -7.15 6.94 5.53
CA LEU A 166 -7.11 5.64 6.21
C LEU A 166 -8.49 4.99 6.11
N HIS A 167 -8.55 3.82 5.47
CA HIS A 167 -9.78 3.05 5.28
C HIS A 167 -9.70 1.75 6.09
N SER A 168 -10.59 1.63 7.09
CA SER A 168 -10.59 0.60 8.12
C SER A 168 -9.17 0.33 8.65
N PRO A 169 -8.42 1.36 9.11
CA PRO A 169 -7.05 1.19 9.53
C PRO A 169 -6.95 0.29 10.77
N ILE A 170 -5.76 -0.26 10.98
CA ILE A 170 -5.43 -1.01 12.20
C ILE A 170 -4.68 -0.10 13.16
N LEU A 171 -4.98 -0.15 14.46
CA LEU A 171 -4.16 0.50 15.51
C LEU A 171 -2.80 -0.19 15.64
N SER A 172 -2.81 -1.52 15.60
CA SER A 172 -1.64 -2.39 15.48
C SER A 172 -2.05 -3.84 15.18
N GLY A 173 -1.11 -4.68 14.74
CA GLY A 173 -1.40 -6.08 14.40
C GLY A 173 -1.98 -6.88 15.58
N LEU A 174 -1.46 -6.69 16.79
CA LEU A 174 -2.00 -7.37 17.98
C LEU A 174 -3.39 -6.89 18.36
N ARG A 175 -3.70 -5.59 18.21
CA ARG A 175 -5.01 -5.03 18.58
C ARG A 175 -6.15 -5.53 17.71
N VAL A 176 -5.85 -5.85 16.45
CA VAL A 176 -6.82 -6.51 15.56
C VAL A 176 -7.17 -7.91 16.06
N MET A 177 -6.18 -8.66 16.56
CA MET A 177 -6.39 -10.06 16.97
C MET A 177 -6.89 -10.21 18.41
N TYR A 178 -6.53 -9.28 19.29
CA TYR A 178 -6.78 -9.37 20.73
C TYR A 178 -7.11 -7.99 21.31
N PRO A 179 -8.02 -7.89 22.32
CA PRO A 179 -8.39 -6.63 22.97
C PRO A 179 -7.30 -6.13 23.93
N VAL A 180 -6.12 -5.80 23.40
CA VAL A 180 -4.95 -5.34 24.17
C VAL A 180 -4.86 -3.81 24.16
N LYS A 181 -4.75 -3.21 25.34
CA LYS A 181 -4.64 -1.74 25.46
C LYS A 181 -3.20 -1.22 25.37
N ARG A 182 -2.20 -2.08 25.54
CA ARG A 182 -0.78 -1.72 25.58
C ARG A 182 -0.10 -2.04 24.26
N THR A 183 0.84 -1.18 23.85
CA THR A 183 1.70 -1.45 22.69
C THR A 183 2.91 -2.28 23.13
N TYR A 184 3.19 -3.37 22.41
CA TYR A 184 4.30 -4.27 22.71
C TYR A 184 5.43 -4.13 21.69
N TRP A 185 6.67 -4.43 22.10
CA TRP A 185 7.85 -4.27 21.23
C TRP A 185 7.86 -5.21 20.02
N PHE A 186 7.15 -6.34 20.10
CA PHE A 186 7.01 -7.34 19.05
C PHE A 186 5.75 -7.15 18.19
N ASP A 187 4.97 -6.11 18.46
CA ASP A 187 3.80 -5.76 17.67
C ASP A 187 4.22 -5.15 16.34
N ILE A 188 3.41 -5.37 15.31
CA ILE A 188 3.63 -4.84 13.95
C ILE A 188 2.66 -3.69 13.68
N TYR A 189 3.06 -2.77 12.82
CA TYR A 189 2.22 -1.66 12.36
C TYR A 189 1.61 -0.87 13.52
N LYS A 190 2.44 -0.45 14.47
CA LYS A 190 2.06 0.35 15.65
C LYS A 190 1.60 1.76 15.26
N ASN A 191 0.52 1.83 14.49
CA ASN A 191 -0.06 3.03 13.91
C ASN A 191 -0.56 3.98 14.98
N ILE A 192 -1.02 3.45 16.11
CA ILE A 192 -1.37 4.23 17.30
C ILE A 192 -0.21 5.11 17.79
N ASP A 193 1.04 4.67 17.63
CA ASP A 193 2.21 5.46 18.00
C ASP A 193 2.61 6.41 16.86
N LYS A 194 2.47 5.98 15.60
CA LYS A 194 2.92 6.73 14.41
C LYS A 194 2.02 7.89 14.01
N ILE A 195 0.71 7.78 14.24
CA ILE A 195 -0.26 8.77 13.75
C ILE A 195 0.01 10.18 14.30
N SER A 196 0.55 10.27 15.52
CA SER A 196 0.93 11.54 16.15
C SER A 196 2.06 12.29 15.44
N LEU A 197 2.79 11.62 14.54
CA LEU A 197 3.90 12.20 13.77
C LEU A 197 3.45 12.72 12.39
N VAL A 198 2.20 12.46 11.98
CA VAL A 198 1.66 12.90 10.69
C VAL A 198 1.26 14.37 10.76
N ASN A 199 1.86 15.21 9.92
CA ASN A 199 1.71 16.67 9.95
C ASN A 199 0.74 17.23 8.90
N CYS A 200 -0.04 16.37 8.24
CA CYS A 200 -1.00 16.76 7.21
C CYS A 200 -2.44 16.35 7.61
N PRO A 201 -3.47 16.86 6.90
CA PRO A 201 -4.85 16.43 7.14
C PRO A 201 -5.02 14.91 6.98
N VAL A 202 -5.72 14.30 7.94
CA VAL A 202 -6.02 12.85 7.94
C VAL A 202 -7.52 12.63 7.89
N LEU A 203 -7.97 11.81 6.94
CA LEU A 203 -9.32 11.25 6.91
C LEU A 203 -9.27 9.79 7.39
N ILE A 204 -10.13 9.44 8.35
CA ILE A 204 -10.31 8.07 8.82
C ILE A 204 -11.74 7.63 8.50
N MET A 205 -11.89 6.50 7.83
CA MET A 205 -13.17 5.88 7.50
C MET A 205 -13.19 4.46 8.05
N HIS A 206 -14.25 4.07 8.78
CA HIS A 206 -14.36 2.74 9.37
C HIS A 206 -15.83 2.29 9.40
N GLY A 207 -16.11 1.06 8.98
CA GLY A 207 -17.46 0.49 9.05
C GLY A 207 -17.83 0.07 10.47
N THR A 208 -19.01 0.45 10.95
CA THR A 208 -19.50 0.04 12.29
C THR A 208 -19.89 -1.44 12.39
N SER A 209 -19.90 -2.14 11.26
CA SER A 209 -20.20 -3.59 11.16
C SER A 209 -19.05 -4.34 10.48
N ASP A 210 -17.83 -3.83 10.61
CA ASP A 210 -16.61 -4.48 10.11
C ASP A 210 -16.27 -5.68 11.00
N GLU A 211 -16.47 -6.90 10.49
CA GLU A 211 -16.18 -8.15 11.22
C GLU A 211 -14.72 -8.59 11.13
N VAL A 212 -13.89 -7.91 10.32
CA VAL A 212 -12.47 -8.24 10.11
C VAL A 212 -11.57 -7.36 10.95
N VAL A 213 -11.82 -6.05 10.93
CA VAL A 213 -11.17 -5.07 11.78
C VAL A 213 -12.27 -4.38 12.57
N ASP A 214 -12.59 -4.89 13.76
CA ASP A 214 -13.64 -4.31 14.60
C ASP A 214 -13.35 -2.84 14.89
N CYS A 215 -14.34 -1.94 14.74
CA CYS A 215 -14.10 -0.49 14.88
C CYS A 215 -13.70 -0.04 16.29
N SER A 216 -13.82 -0.91 17.31
CA SER A 216 -13.49 -0.62 18.72
C SER A 216 -12.13 -1.16 19.19
N HIS A 217 -11.37 -1.80 18.28
CA HIS A 217 -10.06 -2.39 18.56
C HIS A 217 -9.03 -1.41 19.16
#